data_AF-A0A8C5F1Q5-F1
#
_entry.id   AF-A0A8C5F1Q5-F1
#
_cell.length_a   1.000
_cell.length_b   1.000
_cell.length_c   1.000
_cell.angle_alpha   90.00
_cell.angle_beta   90.00
_cell.angle_gamma   90.00
#
_symmetry.space_group_name_H-M   'P 1'
#
loop_
_entity.id
_entity.type
_entity.pdbx_description
1 polymer ?
#
loop_
_entity_poly.entity_id
_entity_poly.type
_entity_poly.pdbx_seq_one_letter_code
_entity_poly.pdbx_strand_id
1 'polypeptide(L)'
;LSTQGPIQSVIKCKAAISWEPKKPFSIEEVEVAPPRAHEVRIKILATGICRSDDHVMSGALTVPFPIILGHEAAGIVESVGEGVTCVKPGDKVIPLFVPQCGECSSCVSSKGNLCTTNDIGAVRSLMKDGTTRFTCKGKQIHQFISTSTFTEYTVVHETAVVKIDAGAPPEKVCLIGCGFSTGYGAAVNTAKVERGSTCAVFGLGGVGLSVVMGCKAAGASRIIGIDINKDKFAKAKELGATECINPQDFTKPIEDVLKELTGGNGVDYSFEVIGRTDTMTAALASCHMNYGMSVIVGVPPSASKITYPAMLLFTGRTWKGSIFGGWKSKDSVPKLVADYMGKKFNLDALITHTLPFDKINEGFELLREGKR
;
A
#
# COMPACT_ATOMS: atom_id res chain seq x y z
N LEU A 1 14.04 -15.72 -39.30
CA LEU A 1 13.37 -16.07 -38.02
C LEU A 1 12.28 -15.03 -37.81
N SER A 2 11.01 -15.41 -37.95
CA SER A 2 9.87 -14.51 -38.06
C SER A 2 9.65 -13.71 -36.76
N THR A 3 9.85 -12.40 -36.82
CA THR A 3 9.42 -11.45 -35.80
C THR A 3 7.90 -11.33 -35.87
N GLN A 4 7.17 -12.15 -35.10
CA GLN A 4 5.75 -11.91 -34.83
C GLN A 4 5.64 -10.50 -34.21
N GLY A 5 4.91 -9.60 -34.87
CA GLY A 5 4.62 -8.27 -34.34
C GLY A 5 3.88 -8.34 -32.98
N PRO A 6 3.83 -7.23 -32.22
CA PRO A 6 3.21 -7.23 -30.90
C PRO A 6 1.75 -7.70 -30.99
N ILE A 7 1.34 -8.56 -30.05
CA ILE A 7 -0.02 -9.10 -29.95
C ILE A 7 -0.99 -7.94 -29.66
N GLN A 8 -1.59 -7.40 -30.72
CA GLN A 8 -2.51 -6.25 -30.69
C GLN A 8 -3.99 -6.64 -30.50
N SER A 9 -4.30 -7.89 -30.17
CA SER A 9 -5.70 -8.31 -30.00
C SER A 9 -6.25 -7.91 -28.63
N VAL A 10 -7.55 -7.62 -28.58
CA VAL A 10 -8.31 -7.56 -27.34
C VAL A 10 -8.24 -8.92 -26.64
N ILE A 11 -8.02 -8.92 -25.33
CA ILE A 11 -8.09 -10.13 -24.50
C ILE A 11 -9.42 -10.14 -23.76
N LYS A 12 -10.13 -11.27 -23.84
CA LYS A 12 -11.25 -11.58 -22.95
C LYS A 12 -10.73 -12.36 -21.75
N CYS A 13 -10.92 -11.84 -20.55
CA CYS A 13 -10.43 -12.49 -19.34
C CYS A 13 -11.32 -12.20 -18.14
N LYS A 14 -11.09 -12.92 -17.04
CA LYS A 14 -11.83 -12.74 -15.79
C LYS A 14 -11.35 -11.50 -15.03
N ALA A 15 -12.29 -10.74 -14.47
CA ALA A 15 -12.01 -9.65 -13.52
C ALA A 15 -13.06 -9.58 -12.42
N ALA A 16 -12.70 -8.95 -11.31
CA ALA A 16 -13.61 -8.62 -10.21
C ALA A 16 -14.01 -7.14 -10.34
N ILE A 17 -15.22 -6.91 -10.83
CA ILE A 17 -15.75 -5.56 -11.06
C ILE A 17 -16.55 -5.11 -9.84
N SER A 18 -16.27 -3.92 -9.33
CA SER A 18 -17.20 -3.23 -8.45
C SER A 18 -18.11 -2.35 -9.30
N TRP A 19 -19.39 -2.71 -9.38
CA TRP A 19 -20.39 -1.96 -10.14
C TRP A 19 -20.87 -0.70 -9.43
N GLU A 20 -20.96 -0.78 -8.10
CA GLU A 20 -21.41 0.29 -7.22
C GLU A 20 -20.80 0.09 -5.82
N PRO A 21 -20.67 1.14 -5.00
CA PRO A 21 -20.16 0.99 -3.63
C PRO A 21 -21.09 0.13 -2.77
N LYS A 22 -20.52 -0.51 -1.73
CA LYS A 22 -21.22 -1.35 -0.73
C LYS A 22 -21.92 -2.58 -1.30
N LYS A 23 -21.49 -3.05 -2.47
CA LYS A 23 -21.87 -4.35 -3.02
C LYS A 23 -20.67 -5.29 -3.11
N PRO A 24 -20.87 -6.61 -3.15
CA PRO A 24 -19.80 -7.55 -3.45
C PRO A 24 -19.20 -7.30 -4.84
N PHE A 25 -17.97 -7.75 -5.06
CA PHE A 25 -17.41 -7.78 -6.41
C PHE A 25 -18.18 -8.76 -7.29
N SER A 26 -18.42 -8.39 -8.54
CA SER A 26 -18.92 -9.30 -9.58
C SER A 26 -17.74 -9.90 -10.34
N ILE A 27 -17.61 -11.22 -10.31
CA ILE A 27 -16.62 -11.95 -11.12
C ILE A 27 -17.19 -12.13 -12.53
N GLU A 28 -16.63 -11.42 -13.51
CA GLU A 28 -17.17 -11.37 -14.87
C GLU A 28 -16.06 -11.45 -15.93
N GLU A 29 -16.43 -11.80 -17.16
CA GLU A 29 -15.56 -11.62 -18.33
C GLU A 29 -15.50 -10.14 -18.71
N VAL A 30 -14.28 -9.62 -18.89
CA VAL A 30 -14.00 -8.27 -19.38
C VAL A 30 -13.16 -8.31 -20.64
N GLU A 31 -13.28 -7.27 -21.45
CA GLU A 31 -12.46 -7.02 -22.62
C GLU A 31 -11.33 -6.05 -22.25
N VAL A 32 -10.09 -6.50 -22.39
CA VAL A 32 -8.87 -5.73 -22.14
C VAL A 32 -8.24 -5.35 -23.48
N ALA A 33 -8.29 -4.06 -23.80
CA ALA A 33 -7.69 -3.52 -25.02
C ALA A 33 -6.16 -3.76 -25.05
N PRO A 34 -5.54 -3.83 -26.24
CA PRO A 34 -4.09 -3.85 -26.36
C PRO A 34 -3.45 -2.56 -25.79
N PRO A 35 -2.19 -2.62 -25.34
CA PRO A 35 -1.48 -1.43 -24.87
C PRO A 35 -1.25 -0.44 -26.03
N ARG A 36 -1.50 0.84 -25.78
CA ARG A 36 -1.10 1.94 -26.68
C ARG A 36 0.36 2.35 -26.42
N ALA A 37 0.84 3.38 -27.13
CA ALA A 37 2.17 3.94 -26.89
C ALA A 37 2.40 4.22 -25.39
N HIS A 38 3.58 3.86 -24.89
CA HIS A 38 4.01 3.98 -23.49
C HIS A 38 3.18 3.17 -22.48
N GLU A 39 2.43 2.16 -22.95
CA GLU A 39 1.64 1.28 -22.09
C GLU A 39 2.15 -0.16 -22.11
N VAL A 40 1.86 -0.87 -21.03
CA VAL A 40 2.30 -2.25 -20.80
C VAL A 40 1.10 -3.06 -20.37
N ARG A 41 0.84 -4.18 -21.08
CA ARG A 41 -0.17 -5.16 -20.68
C ARG A 41 0.49 -6.27 -19.88
N ILE A 42 -0.06 -6.54 -18.70
CA ILE A 42 0.51 -7.45 -17.70
C ILE A 42 -0.49 -8.55 -17.42
N LYS A 43 -0.02 -9.81 -17.47
CA LYS A 43 -0.73 -10.95 -16.89
C LYS A 43 -0.48 -10.97 -15.38
N ILE A 44 -1.51 -10.78 -14.58
CA ILE A 44 -1.41 -10.81 -13.12
C ILE A 44 -1.25 -12.27 -12.66
N LEU A 45 -0.27 -12.51 -11.80
CA LEU A 45 0.00 -13.84 -11.24
C LEU A 45 -0.46 -13.95 -9.79
N ALA A 46 -0.33 -12.87 -9.02
CA ALA A 46 -0.81 -12.79 -7.65
C ALA A 46 -1.15 -11.34 -7.31
N THR A 47 -2.18 -11.15 -6.50
CA THR A 47 -2.62 -9.86 -5.98
C THR A 47 -3.03 -9.99 -4.52
N GLY A 48 -2.57 -9.07 -3.67
CA GLY A 48 -2.99 -8.96 -2.27
C GLY A 48 -4.30 -8.21 -2.13
N ILE A 49 -4.98 -8.42 -1.00
CA ILE A 49 -6.16 -7.65 -0.58
C ILE A 49 -5.72 -6.64 0.47
N CYS A 50 -5.78 -5.35 0.13
CA CYS A 50 -5.39 -4.28 1.03
C CYS A 50 -6.64 -3.53 1.55
N ARG A 51 -6.55 -2.97 2.77
CA ARG A 51 -7.64 -2.19 3.37
C ARG A 51 -8.03 -0.99 2.50
N SER A 52 -7.11 -0.42 1.72
CA SER A 52 -7.42 0.68 0.81
C SER A 52 -8.41 0.28 -0.29
N ASP A 53 -8.40 -0.98 -0.76
CA ASP A 53 -9.41 -1.48 -1.70
C ASP A 53 -10.78 -1.57 -0.99
N ASP A 54 -10.80 -2.00 0.27
CA ASP A 54 -12.02 -2.08 1.08
C ASP A 54 -12.57 -0.69 1.47
N HIS A 55 -11.71 0.33 1.57
CA HIS A 55 -12.15 1.72 1.74
C HIS A 55 -12.97 2.19 0.54
N VAL A 56 -12.63 1.77 -0.68
CA VAL A 56 -13.47 2.05 -1.86
C VAL A 56 -14.80 1.30 -1.74
N MET A 57 -14.74 0.00 -1.43
CA MET A 57 -15.94 -0.85 -1.34
C MET A 57 -16.90 -0.39 -0.25
N SER A 58 -16.41 0.12 0.88
CA SER A 58 -17.23 0.66 1.97
C SER A 58 -17.76 2.07 1.70
N GLY A 59 -17.21 2.76 0.70
CA GLY A 59 -17.50 4.17 0.40
C GLY A 59 -16.72 5.16 1.28
N ALA A 60 -15.72 4.70 2.03
CA ALA A 60 -14.81 5.57 2.77
C ALA A 60 -13.86 6.34 1.85
N LEU A 61 -13.49 5.76 0.69
CA LEU A 61 -12.75 6.42 -0.37
C LEU A 61 -13.65 6.56 -1.61
N THR A 62 -13.98 7.80 -1.97
CA THR A 62 -14.83 8.07 -3.14
C THR A 62 -14.04 7.98 -4.44
N VAL A 63 -14.50 7.12 -5.35
CA VAL A 63 -13.95 6.97 -6.72
C VAL A 63 -15.10 6.81 -7.73
N PRO A 64 -14.87 7.02 -9.03
CA PRO A 64 -15.81 6.67 -10.09
C PRO A 64 -16.11 5.15 -10.16
N PHE A 65 -17.36 4.80 -10.43
CA PHE A 65 -17.82 3.43 -10.66
C PHE A 65 -18.51 3.33 -12.04
N PRO A 66 -18.51 2.16 -12.72
CA PRO A 66 -17.94 0.88 -12.30
C PRO A 66 -16.41 0.84 -12.42
N ILE A 67 -15.72 0.05 -11.59
CA ILE A 67 -14.25 0.06 -11.48
C ILE A 67 -13.68 -1.34 -11.23
N ILE A 68 -12.48 -1.62 -11.75
CA ILE A 68 -11.65 -2.75 -11.34
C ILE A 68 -10.62 -2.25 -10.33
N LEU A 69 -10.71 -2.73 -9.08
CA LEU A 69 -9.78 -2.36 -7.99
C LEU A 69 -8.50 -3.20 -8.00
N GLY A 70 -7.76 -3.19 -6.89
CA GLY A 70 -6.51 -3.90 -6.72
C GLY A 70 -5.32 -3.05 -7.12
N HIS A 71 -4.32 -3.00 -6.26
CA HIS A 71 -3.11 -2.17 -6.44
C HIS A 71 -1.83 -2.80 -5.86
N GLU A 72 -1.93 -4.04 -5.36
CA GLU A 72 -0.83 -4.76 -4.71
C GLU A 72 -0.64 -6.09 -5.44
N ALA A 73 0.20 -6.14 -6.47
CA ALA A 73 0.31 -7.32 -7.32
C ALA A 73 1.71 -7.54 -7.89
N ALA A 74 1.91 -8.75 -8.40
CA ALA A 74 3.03 -9.11 -9.26
C ALA A 74 2.52 -9.90 -10.47
N GLY A 75 3.19 -9.71 -11.60
CA GLY A 75 2.77 -10.28 -12.88
C GLY A 75 3.92 -10.49 -13.85
N ILE A 76 3.57 -10.88 -15.07
CA ILE A 76 4.50 -11.00 -16.20
C ILE A 76 3.99 -10.11 -17.32
N VAL A 77 4.90 -9.38 -17.97
CA VAL A 77 4.57 -8.59 -19.16
C VAL A 77 4.12 -9.52 -20.27
N GLU A 78 2.90 -9.30 -20.79
CA GLU A 78 2.38 -10.01 -21.95
C GLU A 78 2.75 -9.29 -23.25
N SER A 79 2.47 -7.98 -23.32
CA SER A 79 2.83 -7.13 -24.46
C SER A 79 3.15 -5.71 -24.03
N VAL A 80 3.85 -4.98 -24.89
CA VAL A 80 4.19 -3.57 -24.71
C VAL A 80 3.75 -2.79 -25.94
N GLY A 81 3.32 -1.54 -25.73
CA GLY A 81 3.05 -0.62 -26.82
C GLY A 81 4.31 0.09 -27.32
N GLU A 82 4.12 0.93 -28.33
CA GLU A 82 5.19 1.72 -28.95
C GLU A 82 5.93 2.59 -27.91
N GLY A 83 7.25 2.73 -28.06
CA GLY A 83 8.07 3.60 -27.22
C GLY A 83 8.46 3.03 -25.85
N VAL A 84 7.87 1.91 -25.40
CA VAL A 84 8.25 1.27 -24.14
C VAL A 84 9.63 0.66 -24.24
N THR A 85 10.52 1.04 -23.32
CA THR A 85 11.91 0.55 -23.27
C THR A 85 12.30 -0.06 -21.93
N CYS A 86 11.55 0.22 -20.85
CA CYS A 86 11.92 -0.20 -19.51
C CYS A 86 11.60 -1.67 -19.18
N VAL A 87 10.77 -2.33 -19.98
CA VAL A 87 10.34 -3.73 -19.83
C VAL A 87 10.09 -4.36 -21.20
N LYS A 88 10.07 -5.69 -21.27
CA LYS A 88 9.69 -6.45 -22.48
C LYS A 88 8.82 -7.66 -22.12
N PRO A 89 8.10 -8.27 -23.10
CA PRO A 89 7.35 -9.51 -22.89
C PRO A 89 8.17 -10.58 -22.16
N GLY A 90 7.56 -11.24 -21.19
CA GLY A 90 8.20 -12.26 -20.35
C GLY A 90 8.94 -11.73 -19.11
N ASP A 91 9.20 -10.42 -19.00
CA ASP A 91 9.76 -9.86 -17.76
C ASP A 91 8.73 -9.99 -16.61
N LYS A 92 9.19 -10.44 -15.43
CA LYS A 92 8.42 -10.31 -14.19
C LYS A 92 8.40 -8.86 -13.72
N VAL A 93 7.24 -8.40 -13.30
CA VAL A 93 6.99 -7.00 -12.96
C VAL A 93 6.09 -6.83 -11.74
N ILE A 94 6.21 -5.68 -11.10
CA ILE A 94 5.25 -5.17 -10.10
C ILE A 94 4.62 -3.88 -10.65
N PRO A 95 3.28 -3.80 -10.76
CA PRO A 95 2.57 -2.55 -11.00
C PRO A 95 2.77 -1.58 -9.83
N LEU A 96 2.86 -0.28 -10.12
CA LEU A 96 3.20 0.77 -9.15
C LEU A 96 2.04 1.78 -9.05
N PHE A 97 1.31 1.75 -7.94
CA PHE A 97 0.23 2.72 -7.69
C PHE A 97 0.74 4.14 -7.47
N VAL A 98 2.03 4.29 -7.11
CA VAL A 98 2.78 5.54 -7.18
C VAL A 98 3.70 5.47 -8.39
N PRO A 99 3.35 6.10 -9.52
CA PRO A 99 4.23 6.12 -10.69
C PRO A 99 5.55 6.84 -10.41
N GLN A 100 6.56 6.64 -11.26
CA GLN A 100 7.80 7.42 -11.26
C GLN A 100 8.18 7.79 -12.70
N CYS A 101 7.97 9.06 -13.08
CA CYS A 101 8.29 9.55 -14.43
C CYS A 101 9.75 9.99 -14.61
N GLY A 102 10.49 10.25 -13.53
CA GLY A 102 11.89 10.65 -13.58
C GLY A 102 12.14 12.15 -13.83
N GLU A 103 11.14 12.89 -14.30
CA GLU A 103 11.31 14.28 -14.77
C GLU A 103 10.56 15.34 -13.93
N CYS A 104 9.45 14.98 -13.27
CA CYS A 104 8.70 15.97 -12.47
C CYS A 104 9.44 16.38 -11.21
N SER A 105 9.06 17.52 -10.61
CA SER A 105 9.69 18.09 -9.40
C SER A 105 9.82 17.08 -8.25
N SER A 106 8.79 16.25 -8.02
CA SER A 106 8.84 15.18 -7.01
C SER A 106 9.83 14.06 -7.37
N CYS A 107 9.95 13.71 -8.65
CA CYS A 107 10.87 12.66 -9.10
C CYS A 107 12.33 13.09 -9.03
N VAL A 108 12.65 14.33 -9.44
CA VAL A 108 14.03 14.84 -9.40
C VAL A 108 14.49 15.26 -8.00
N SER A 109 13.55 15.59 -7.11
CA SER A 109 13.85 15.94 -5.72
C SER A 109 14.25 14.70 -4.91
N SER A 110 15.29 14.81 -4.07
CA SER A 110 15.66 13.77 -3.10
C SER A 110 14.66 13.64 -1.93
N LYS A 111 13.72 14.57 -1.80
CA LYS A 111 12.79 14.66 -0.64
C LYS A 111 11.42 14.07 -0.90
N GLY A 112 11.07 13.78 -2.16
CA GLY A 112 9.72 13.39 -2.57
C GLY A 112 9.68 12.10 -3.36
N ASN A 113 8.54 11.41 -3.28
CA ASN A 113 8.22 10.24 -4.09
C ASN A 113 6.85 10.30 -4.77
N LEU A 114 5.98 11.25 -4.42
CA LEU A 114 4.67 11.40 -5.04
C LEU A 114 4.78 12.09 -6.40
N CYS A 115 5.03 11.30 -7.44
CA CYS A 115 5.14 11.78 -8.82
C CYS A 115 3.86 12.52 -9.25
N THR A 116 3.97 13.64 -9.96
CA THR A 116 2.81 14.42 -10.41
C THR A 116 1.90 13.69 -11.40
N THR A 117 2.35 12.55 -11.94
CA THR A 117 1.55 11.69 -12.82
C THR A 117 0.72 10.63 -12.07
N ASN A 118 0.73 10.68 -10.73
CA ASN A 118 -0.10 9.82 -9.89
C ASN A 118 -1.61 10.13 -10.06
N ASP A 119 -2.45 9.16 -9.73
CA ASP A 119 -3.91 9.31 -9.69
C ASP A 119 -4.46 9.29 -8.25
N ILE A 120 -3.63 9.68 -7.28
CA ILE A 120 -3.98 9.78 -5.86
C ILE A 120 -4.51 11.19 -5.58
N GLY A 121 -5.61 11.30 -4.85
CA GLY A 121 -6.23 12.59 -4.46
C GLY A 121 -7.25 13.12 -5.46
N ALA A 122 -6.89 13.26 -6.75
CA ALA A 122 -7.85 13.67 -7.79
C ALA A 122 -8.69 12.49 -8.32
N VAL A 123 -8.15 11.27 -8.25
CA VAL A 123 -8.76 9.97 -8.59
C VAL A 123 -9.65 10.00 -9.83
N ARG A 124 -9.04 10.29 -10.98
CA ARG A 124 -9.72 10.30 -12.29
C ARG A 124 -10.12 8.90 -12.73
N SER A 125 -9.39 7.88 -12.27
CA SER A 125 -9.68 6.46 -12.52
C SER A 125 -9.66 6.09 -14.01
N LEU A 126 -8.69 6.65 -14.74
CA LEU A 126 -8.47 6.51 -16.17
C LEU A 126 -6.97 6.45 -16.47
N MET A 127 -6.60 6.01 -17.67
CA MET A 127 -5.24 6.12 -18.19
C MET A 127 -4.85 7.60 -18.38
N LYS A 128 -3.56 7.87 -18.58
CA LYS A 128 -3.05 9.25 -18.78
C LYS A 128 -3.69 9.98 -19.96
N ASP A 129 -4.10 9.24 -20.99
CA ASP A 129 -4.78 9.77 -22.17
C ASP A 129 -6.28 10.07 -21.95
N GLY A 130 -6.78 9.92 -20.71
CA GLY A 130 -8.18 10.18 -20.36
C GLY A 130 -9.14 9.07 -20.80
N THR A 131 -8.64 7.89 -21.18
CA THR A 131 -9.46 6.75 -21.59
C THR A 131 -9.26 5.53 -20.68
N THR A 132 -10.08 4.48 -20.86
CA THR A 132 -9.87 3.19 -20.20
C THR A 132 -9.46 2.11 -21.19
N ARG A 133 -8.90 1.01 -20.68
CA ARG A 133 -8.58 -0.22 -21.43
C ARG A 133 -9.56 -1.35 -21.14
N PHE A 134 -10.55 -1.11 -20.27
CA PHE A 134 -11.51 -2.11 -19.84
C PHE A 134 -12.92 -1.82 -20.33
N THR A 135 -13.55 -2.83 -20.91
CA THR A 135 -14.97 -2.84 -21.24
C THR A 135 -15.62 -4.09 -20.66
N CYS A 136 -16.83 -3.97 -20.11
CA CYS A 136 -17.66 -5.12 -19.72
C CYS A 136 -19.11 -4.86 -20.13
N LYS A 137 -19.75 -5.80 -20.83
CA LYS A 137 -21.14 -5.69 -21.30
C LYS A 137 -21.41 -4.38 -22.06
N GLY A 138 -20.46 -3.98 -22.91
CA GLY A 138 -20.52 -2.74 -23.68
C GLY A 138 -20.33 -1.44 -22.88
N LYS A 139 -20.04 -1.51 -21.57
CA LYS A 139 -19.79 -0.36 -20.69
C LYS A 139 -18.30 -0.20 -20.41
N GLN A 140 -17.83 1.04 -20.41
CA GLN A 140 -16.48 1.36 -19.96
C GLN A 140 -16.34 1.10 -18.46
N ILE A 141 -15.23 0.48 -18.06
CA ILE A 141 -14.90 0.21 -16.65
C ILE A 141 -13.67 1.03 -16.27
N HIS A 142 -13.74 1.73 -15.15
CA HIS A 142 -12.67 2.58 -14.65
C HIS A 142 -11.47 1.75 -14.16
N GLN A 143 -10.31 2.40 -14.14
CA GLN A 143 -9.09 1.86 -13.54
C GLN A 143 -8.86 2.41 -12.12
N PHE A 144 -8.09 1.71 -11.30
CA PHE A 144 -7.80 2.11 -9.94
C PHE A 144 -6.33 2.46 -9.78
N ILE A 145 -6.07 3.73 -9.46
CA ILE A 145 -4.75 4.28 -9.07
C ILE A 145 -3.58 3.74 -9.90
N SER A 146 -3.69 3.83 -11.23
CA SER A 146 -2.66 3.42 -12.20
C SER A 146 -2.34 1.91 -12.24
N THR A 147 -3.18 1.03 -11.68
CA THR A 147 -2.86 -0.40 -11.53
C THR A 147 -3.99 -1.35 -11.94
N SER A 148 -5.13 -1.36 -11.23
CA SER A 148 -6.25 -2.30 -11.44
C SER A 148 -5.81 -3.76 -11.53
N THR A 149 -5.51 -4.37 -10.38
CA THR A 149 -4.92 -5.72 -10.32
C THR A 149 -5.90 -6.84 -10.05
N PHE A 150 -7.18 -6.54 -9.79
CA PHE A 150 -8.24 -7.56 -9.64
C PHE A 150 -8.79 -8.01 -11.00
N THR A 151 -7.89 -8.48 -11.86
CA THR A 151 -8.16 -8.98 -13.22
C THR A 151 -7.00 -9.88 -13.63
N GLU A 152 -7.24 -10.85 -14.52
CA GLU A 152 -6.17 -11.70 -15.06
C GLU A 152 -5.18 -10.89 -15.93
N TYR A 153 -5.67 -9.85 -16.62
CA TYR A 153 -4.83 -8.94 -17.41
C TYR A 153 -5.19 -7.49 -17.13
N THR A 154 -4.16 -6.66 -16.95
CA THR A 154 -4.30 -5.20 -16.81
C THR A 154 -3.39 -4.46 -17.78
N VAL A 155 -3.69 -3.20 -18.05
CA VAL A 155 -2.85 -2.29 -18.84
C VAL A 155 -2.50 -1.08 -18.00
N VAL A 156 -1.21 -0.81 -17.87
CA VAL A 156 -0.66 0.30 -17.07
C VAL A 156 0.27 1.16 -17.92
N HIS A 157 0.47 2.42 -17.52
CA HIS A 157 1.49 3.26 -18.14
C HIS A 157 2.89 2.79 -17.75
N GLU A 158 3.90 2.97 -18.61
CA GLU A 158 5.27 2.49 -18.36
C GLU A 158 5.90 3.09 -17.09
N THR A 159 5.45 4.27 -16.66
CA THR A 159 5.86 4.91 -15.39
C THR A 159 5.31 4.22 -14.15
N ALA A 160 4.29 3.39 -14.30
CA ALA A 160 3.56 2.68 -13.25
C ALA A 160 3.85 1.16 -13.26
N VAL A 161 5.00 0.74 -13.79
CA VAL A 161 5.46 -0.64 -13.78
C VAL A 161 6.96 -0.70 -13.63
N VAL A 162 7.46 -1.72 -12.94
CA VAL A 162 8.90 -1.95 -12.82
C VAL A 162 9.24 -3.42 -12.96
N LYS A 163 10.34 -3.70 -13.66
CA LYS A 163 10.95 -5.02 -13.76
C LYS A 163 11.54 -5.45 -12.41
N ILE A 164 11.35 -6.72 -12.07
CA ILE A 164 11.93 -7.35 -10.89
C ILE A 164 12.74 -8.60 -11.28
N ASP A 165 13.36 -9.24 -10.29
CA ASP A 165 14.10 -10.48 -10.45
C ASP A 165 13.21 -11.59 -11.08
N ALA A 166 13.73 -12.28 -12.10
CA ALA A 166 13.01 -13.35 -12.79
C ALA A 166 12.75 -14.59 -11.90
N GLY A 167 13.57 -14.81 -10.86
CA GLY A 167 13.40 -15.86 -9.85
C GLY A 167 12.45 -15.49 -8.71
N ALA A 168 12.01 -14.23 -8.60
CA ALA A 168 11.16 -13.80 -7.49
C ALA A 168 9.78 -14.52 -7.50
N PRO A 169 9.30 -15.02 -6.35
CA PRO A 169 7.99 -15.66 -6.21
C PRO A 169 6.85 -14.62 -6.20
N PRO A 170 6.03 -14.51 -7.27
CA PRO A 170 5.01 -13.46 -7.40
C PRO A 170 4.00 -13.43 -6.26
N GLU A 171 3.63 -14.60 -5.73
CA GLU A 171 2.69 -14.78 -4.62
C GLU A 171 3.17 -14.21 -3.29
N LYS A 172 4.46 -13.83 -3.20
CA LYS A 172 5.05 -13.21 -2.02
C LYS A 172 5.44 -11.75 -2.29
N VAL A 173 6.15 -11.51 -3.41
CA VAL A 173 6.66 -10.18 -3.72
C VAL A 173 5.58 -9.19 -4.15
N CYS A 174 4.34 -9.65 -4.43
CA CYS A 174 3.19 -8.75 -4.63
C CYS A 174 3.03 -7.76 -3.47
N LEU A 175 3.32 -8.16 -2.22
CA LEU A 175 3.23 -7.31 -1.03
C LEU A 175 4.19 -6.10 -1.06
N ILE A 176 5.28 -6.18 -1.84
CA ILE A 176 6.21 -5.06 -2.05
C ILE A 176 5.54 -3.95 -2.88
N GLY A 177 4.50 -4.28 -3.67
CA GLY A 177 3.72 -3.30 -4.44
C GLY A 177 2.94 -2.31 -3.58
N CYS A 178 2.63 -2.65 -2.31
CA CYS A 178 1.99 -1.71 -1.40
C CYS A 178 2.37 -1.94 0.08
N GLY A 179 1.75 -2.91 0.75
CA GLY A 179 1.64 -2.96 2.20
C GLY A 179 2.98 -3.09 2.93
N PHE A 180 3.85 -3.99 2.45
CA PHE A 180 5.17 -4.16 3.06
C PHE A 180 6.02 -2.90 2.92
N SER A 181 6.20 -2.43 1.69
CA SER A 181 7.03 -1.27 1.37
C SER A 181 6.54 -0.02 2.09
N THR A 182 5.22 0.14 2.19
CA THR A 182 4.58 1.27 2.88
C THR A 182 4.94 1.30 4.35
N GLY A 183 4.70 0.21 5.09
CA GLY A 183 4.97 0.17 6.52
C GLY A 183 6.47 0.19 6.83
N TYR A 184 7.24 -0.65 6.14
CA TYR A 184 8.68 -0.73 6.34
C TYR A 184 9.37 0.62 6.05
N GLY A 185 9.03 1.24 4.92
CA GLY A 185 9.54 2.56 4.53
C GLY A 185 9.06 3.71 5.42
N ALA A 186 7.84 3.64 5.98
CA ALA A 186 7.38 4.63 6.94
C ALA A 186 8.34 4.72 8.14
N ALA A 187 8.80 3.56 8.65
CA ALA A 187 9.79 3.52 9.71
C ALA A 187 11.19 3.94 9.23
N VAL A 188 11.76 3.27 8.21
CA VAL A 188 13.19 3.42 7.89
C VAL A 188 13.52 4.66 7.05
N ASN A 189 12.57 5.16 6.24
CA ASN A 189 12.79 6.32 5.37
C ASN A 189 12.10 7.59 5.86
N THR A 190 10.82 7.47 6.25
CA THR A 190 10.01 8.65 6.56
C THR A 190 10.29 9.16 7.96
N ALA A 191 10.13 8.28 8.96
CA ALA A 191 10.49 8.57 10.34
C ALA A 191 12.00 8.58 10.56
N LYS A 192 12.73 7.72 9.81
CA LYS A 192 14.16 7.45 10.02
C LYS A 192 14.42 7.06 11.47
N VAL A 193 13.67 6.05 11.93
CA VAL A 193 13.75 5.53 13.30
C VAL A 193 15.20 5.34 13.71
N GLU A 194 15.54 5.84 14.90
CA GLU A 194 16.90 5.83 15.42
C GLU A 194 17.15 4.60 16.31
N ARG A 195 18.40 4.12 16.32
CA ARG A 195 18.78 3.03 17.20
C ARG A 195 18.57 3.43 18.66
N GLY A 196 17.93 2.55 19.43
CA GLY A 196 17.65 2.77 20.85
C GLY A 196 16.32 3.48 21.12
N SER A 197 15.61 3.97 20.10
CA SER A 197 14.35 4.69 20.28
C SER A 197 13.20 3.80 20.76
N THR A 198 12.16 4.44 21.30
CA THR A 198 10.85 3.86 21.61
C THR A 198 9.84 4.24 20.52
N CYS A 199 9.18 3.23 19.94
CA CYS A 199 8.17 3.40 18.91
C CYS A 199 6.78 2.95 19.38
N ALA A 200 5.72 3.65 18.96
CA ALA A 200 4.33 3.22 19.07
C ALA A 200 3.70 2.99 17.69
N VAL A 201 3.04 1.85 17.48
CA VAL A 201 2.39 1.51 16.19
C VAL A 201 0.91 1.28 16.41
N PHE A 202 0.08 2.22 15.96
CA PHE A 202 -1.37 2.17 16.04
C PHE A 202 -1.93 1.43 14.83
N GLY A 203 -2.54 0.28 15.06
CA GLY A 203 -3.04 -0.62 14.04
C GLY A 203 -2.01 -1.70 13.70
N LEU A 204 -2.39 -2.96 13.92
CA LEU A 204 -1.55 -4.12 13.66
C LEU A 204 -2.06 -4.90 12.44
N GLY A 205 -2.44 -4.21 11.36
CA GLY A 205 -2.68 -4.85 10.05
C GLY A 205 -1.39 -5.23 9.33
N GLY A 206 -1.45 -5.71 8.09
CA GLY A 206 -0.24 -6.03 7.30
C GLY A 206 0.75 -4.85 7.19
N VAL A 207 0.25 -3.64 6.98
CA VAL A 207 1.08 -2.42 6.96
C VAL A 207 1.67 -2.11 8.34
N GLY A 208 0.87 -2.22 9.41
CA GLY A 208 1.34 -1.98 10.78
C GLY A 208 2.41 -2.98 11.24
N LEU A 209 2.24 -4.26 10.90
CA LEU A 209 3.27 -5.28 11.12
C LEU A 209 4.55 -4.97 10.33
N SER A 210 4.42 -4.41 9.13
CA SER A 210 5.57 -3.96 8.33
C SER A 210 6.27 -2.74 8.95
N VAL A 211 5.53 -1.83 9.61
CA VAL A 211 6.12 -0.76 10.44
C VAL A 211 6.91 -1.36 11.61
N VAL A 212 6.35 -2.36 12.32
CA VAL A 212 7.06 -3.06 13.41
C VAL A 212 8.36 -3.67 12.92
N MET A 213 8.34 -4.35 11.77
CA MET A 213 9.54 -4.90 11.13
C MET A 213 10.57 -3.81 10.80
N GLY A 214 10.12 -2.67 10.27
CA GLY A 214 10.99 -1.53 9.98
C GLY A 214 11.61 -0.89 11.22
N CYS A 215 10.84 -0.72 12.30
CA CYS A 215 11.33 -0.20 13.58
C CYS A 215 12.39 -1.14 14.18
N LYS A 216 12.15 -2.45 14.12
CA LYS A 216 13.12 -3.47 14.58
C LYS A 216 14.39 -3.44 13.74
N ALA A 217 14.27 -3.36 12.41
CA ALA A 217 15.43 -3.28 11.51
C ALA A 217 16.26 -2.01 11.73
N ALA A 218 15.62 -0.91 12.13
CA ALA A 218 16.30 0.34 12.50
C ALA A 218 16.97 0.30 13.89
N GLY A 219 16.68 -0.73 14.71
CA GLY A 219 17.28 -0.91 16.02
C GLY A 219 16.57 -0.19 17.17
N ALA A 220 15.26 0.07 17.04
CA ALA A 220 14.45 0.55 18.17
C ALA A 220 14.56 -0.41 19.37
N SER A 221 14.67 0.14 20.59
CA SER A 221 14.80 -0.64 21.82
C SER A 221 13.46 -1.14 22.35
N ARG A 222 12.39 -0.36 22.11
CA ARG A 222 11.02 -0.66 22.52
C ARG A 222 10.07 -0.39 21.36
N ILE A 223 9.17 -1.33 21.09
CA ILE A 223 8.15 -1.20 20.03
C ILE A 223 6.81 -1.62 20.64
N ILE A 224 5.95 -0.63 20.88
CA ILE A 224 4.63 -0.78 21.50
C ILE A 224 3.59 -0.95 20.38
N GLY A 225 3.00 -2.13 20.28
CA GLY A 225 1.89 -2.39 19.35
C GLY A 225 0.54 -2.03 19.97
N ILE A 226 -0.29 -1.26 19.26
CA ILE A 226 -1.61 -0.83 19.74
C ILE A 226 -2.68 -1.32 18.76
N ASP A 227 -3.59 -2.17 19.24
CA ASP A 227 -4.77 -2.60 18.46
C ASP A 227 -5.90 -2.99 19.42
N ILE A 228 -7.14 -2.78 18.99
CA ILE A 228 -8.33 -3.19 19.77
C ILE A 228 -8.58 -4.70 19.66
N ASN A 229 -8.06 -5.36 18.63
CA ASN A 229 -8.14 -6.79 18.48
C ASN A 229 -6.87 -7.45 19.06
N LYS A 230 -7.01 -8.10 20.22
CA LYS A 230 -5.89 -8.75 20.93
C LYS A 230 -5.33 -9.98 20.20
N ASP A 231 -6.10 -10.62 19.32
CA ASP A 231 -5.62 -11.75 18.50
C ASP A 231 -4.45 -11.34 17.60
N LYS A 232 -4.31 -10.03 17.38
CA LYS A 232 -3.23 -9.48 16.57
C LYS A 232 -1.87 -9.43 17.28
N PHE A 233 -1.84 -9.54 18.61
CA PHE A 233 -0.64 -9.28 19.40
C PHE A 233 0.44 -10.34 19.24
N ALA A 234 0.05 -11.62 19.11
CA ALA A 234 1.01 -12.72 19.01
C ALA A 234 1.98 -12.55 17.82
N LYS A 235 1.43 -12.33 16.62
CA LYS A 235 2.25 -12.06 15.41
C LYS A 235 3.01 -10.74 15.49
N ALA A 236 2.45 -9.71 16.13
CA ALA A 236 3.16 -8.44 16.30
C ALA A 236 4.42 -8.64 17.15
N LYS A 237 4.34 -9.41 18.23
CA LYS A 237 5.49 -9.79 19.07
C LYS A 237 6.50 -10.65 18.33
N GLU A 238 6.03 -11.65 17.57
CA GLU A 238 6.88 -12.47 16.69
C GLU A 238 7.73 -11.61 15.75
N LEU A 239 7.14 -10.53 15.20
CA LEU A 239 7.80 -9.66 14.22
C LEU A 239 8.64 -8.53 14.83
N GLY A 240 8.48 -8.23 16.11
CA GLY A 240 9.36 -7.29 16.80
C GLY A 240 8.73 -6.41 17.87
N ALA A 241 7.41 -6.42 18.04
CA ALA A 241 6.79 -5.67 19.12
C ALA A 241 7.28 -6.19 20.48
N THR A 242 7.79 -5.31 21.33
CA THR A 242 8.26 -5.67 22.68
C THR A 242 7.10 -5.81 23.65
N GLU A 243 6.03 -5.05 23.40
CA GLU A 243 4.81 -5.03 24.20
C GLU A 243 3.61 -4.72 23.28
N CYS A 244 2.42 -5.13 23.69
CA CYS A 244 1.19 -4.80 22.99
C CYS A 244 0.11 -4.40 24.00
N ILE A 245 -0.69 -3.41 23.66
CA ILE A 245 -1.75 -2.89 24.51
C ILE A 245 -3.05 -2.72 23.72
N ASN A 246 -4.18 -3.02 24.36
CA ASN A 246 -5.50 -2.70 23.84
C ASN A 246 -6.02 -1.44 24.55
N PRO A 247 -6.36 -0.36 23.81
CA PRO A 247 -6.92 0.85 24.41
C PRO A 247 -8.17 0.60 25.28
N GLN A 248 -8.94 -0.46 25.00
CA GLN A 248 -10.15 -0.82 25.74
C GLN A 248 -9.88 -1.40 27.14
N ASP A 249 -8.63 -1.76 27.44
CA ASP A 249 -8.23 -2.24 28.77
C ASP A 249 -7.97 -1.10 29.76
N PHE A 250 -8.06 0.16 29.32
CA PHE A 250 -7.74 1.34 30.10
C PHE A 250 -8.92 2.30 30.18
N THR A 251 -9.03 3.00 31.30
CA THR A 251 -10.01 4.09 31.49
C THR A 251 -9.50 5.45 31.00
N LYS A 252 -8.18 5.61 30.89
CA LYS A 252 -7.51 6.82 30.39
C LYS A 252 -7.38 6.79 28.86
N PRO A 253 -7.32 7.95 28.20
CA PRO A 253 -6.94 8.04 26.79
C PRO A 253 -5.59 7.34 26.53
N ILE A 254 -5.48 6.69 25.37
CA ILE A 254 -4.33 5.84 25.06
C ILE A 254 -3.01 6.62 25.00
N GLU A 255 -3.04 7.88 24.57
CA GLU A 255 -1.89 8.77 24.54
C GLU A 255 -1.32 9.06 25.94
N ASP A 256 -2.17 9.10 26.97
CA ASP A 256 -1.74 9.31 28.35
C ASP A 256 -1.19 8.02 28.97
N VAL A 257 -1.82 6.88 28.66
CA VAL A 257 -1.27 5.55 28.99
C VAL A 257 0.14 5.39 28.39
N LEU A 258 0.35 5.77 27.13
CA LEU A 258 1.66 5.69 26.48
C LEU A 258 2.69 6.63 27.12
N LYS A 259 2.31 7.85 27.52
CA LYS A 259 3.20 8.75 28.28
C LYS A 259 3.58 8.11 29.63
N GLU A 260 2.62 7.53 30.35
CA GLU A 260 2.89 6.85 31.62
C GLU A 260 3.84 5.65 31.45
N LEU A 261 3.62 4.81 30.43
CA LEU A 261 4.47 3.67 30.08
C LEU A 261 5.90 4.07 29.63
N THR A 262 6.11 5.35 29.33
CA THR A 262 7.40 5.92 28.93
C THR A 262 7.98 6.87 29.98
N GLY A 263 7.48 6.80 31.22
CA GLY A 263 8.00 7.60 32.34
C GLY A 263 7.65 9.09 32.25
N GLY A 264 6.54 9.43 31.60
CA GLY A 264 6.06 10.79 31.36
C GLY A 264 6.61 11.45 30.09
N ASN A 265 7.55 10.80 29.40
CA ASN A 265 8.27 11.38 28.27
C ASN A 265 7.49 11.33 26.95
N GLY A 266 6.67 10.30 26.73
CA GLY A 266 6.11 9.98 25.41
C GLY A 266 7.10 9.19 24.55
N VAL A 267 6.63 8.66 23.41
CA VAL A 267 7.47 7.88 22.47
C VAL A 267 8.28 8.78 21.54
N ASP A 268 9.43 8.29 21.05
CA ASP A 268 10.24 9.02 20.06
C ASP A 268 9.52 9.07 18.72
N TYR A 269 8.92 7.93 18.31
CA TYR A 269 8.20 7.80 17.05
C TYR A 269 6.84 7.15 17.27
N SER A 270 5.80 7.71 16.66
CA SER A 270 4.49 7.07 16.56
C SER A 270 4.07 6.90 15.10
N PHE A 271 3.33 5.84 14.82
CA PHE A 271 2.81 5.56 13.49
C PHE A 271 1.30 5.30 13.58
N GLU A 272 0.50 6.08 12.87
CA GLU A 272 -0.92 5.81 12.67
C GLU A 272 -1.09 5.00 11.38
N VAL A 273 -1.59 3.77 11.51
CA VAL A 273 -1.68 2.81 10.41
C VAL A 273 -3.09 2.20 10.32
N ILE A 274 -4.11 2.99 10.67
CA ILE A 274 -5.52 2.58 10.68
C ILE A 274 -6.31 3.41 9.66
N GLY A 275 -6.17 4.73 9.71
CA GLY A 275 -6.95 5.65 8.89
C GLY A 275 -8.09 6.30 9.65
N ARG A 276 -7.97 6.53 10.96
CA ARG A 276 -8.98 7.29 11.72
C ARG A 276 -8.40 8.57 12.31
N THR A 277 -9.16 9.66 12.23
CA THR A 277 -8.69 10.99 12.64
C THR A 277 -8.45 11.11 14.14
N ASP A 278 -9.21 10.38 14.97
CA ASP A 278 -9.01 10.30 16.41
C ASP A 278 -7.69 9.61 16.75
N THR A 279 -7.37 8.48 16.12
CA THR A 279 -6.09 7.79 16.33
C THR A 279 -4.91 8.55 15.75
N MET A 280 -5.10 9.37 14.71
CA MET A 280 -4.06 10.27 14.19
C MET A 280 -3.67 11.32 15.23
N THR A 281 -4.65 11.94 15.89
CA THR A 281 -4.38 12.91 16.96
C THR A 281 -3.79 12.24 18.21
N ALA A 282 -4.29 11.05 18.60
CA ALA A 282 -3.75 10.30 19.73
C ALA A 282 -2.29 9.87 19.50
N ALA A 283 -1.95 9.41 18.29
CA ALA A 283 -0.57 9.07 17.93
C ALA A 283 0.35 10.30 18.06
N LEU A 284 -0.05 11.47 17.54
CA LEU A 284 0.68 12.72 17.71
C LEU A 284 0.85 13.08 19.19
N ALA A 285 -0.23 13.02 19.98
CA ALA A 285 -0.22 13.38 21.38
C ALA A 285 0.64 12.42 22.25
N SER A 286 0.80 11.16 21.83
CA SER A 286 1.62 10.16 22.51
C SER A 286 3.13 10.35 22.34
N CYS A 287 3.55 11.13 21.34
CA CYS A 287 4.95 11.41 21.08
C CYS A 287 5.56 12.36 22.11
N HIS A 288 6.88 12.28 22.27
CA HIS A 288 7.66 13.21 23.09
C HIS A 288 7.41 14.66 22.69
N MET A 289 7.20 15.54 23.67
CA MET A 289 6.66 16.88 23.41
C MET A 289 7.58 17.80 22.59
N ASN A 290 8.89 17.63 22.72
CA ASN A 290 9.87 18.55 22.14
C ASN A 290 10.51 18.05 20.83
N TYR A 291 10.48 16.76 20.56
CA TYR A 291 11.21 16.18 19.41
C TYR A 291 10.53 14.96 18.80
N GLY A 292 9.45 14.45 19.39
CA GLY A 292 8.81 13.24 18.92
C GLY A 292 8.17 13.43 17.54
N MET A 293 8.21 12.38 16.73
CA MET A 293 7.67 12.40 15.38
C MET A 293 6.49 11.44 15.25
N SER A 294 5.37 11.94 14.74
CA SER A 294 4.22 11.11 14.37
C SER A 294 4.08 11.03 12.85
N VAL A 295 3.89 9.81 12.34
CA VAL A 295 3.73 9.53 10.91
C VAL A 295 2.35 8.96 10.64
N ILE A 296 1.57 9.64 9.82
CA ILE A 296 0.29 9.16 9.29
C ILE A 296 0.57 8.28 8.07
N VAL A 297 0.15 7.03 8.16
CA VAL A 297 0.24 6.01 7.11
C VAL A 297 -1.16 5.55 6.69
N GLY A 298 -2.10 5.45 7.63
CA GLY A 298 -3.48 5.09 7.36
C GLY A 298 -4.19 6.11 6.46
N VAL A 299 -5.00 5.62 5.52
CA VAL A 299 -5.80 6.45 4.63
C VAL A 299 -7.07 6.89 5.36
N PRO A 300 -7.27 8.20 5.62
CA PRO A 300 -8.50 8.68 6.26
C PRO A 300 -9.70 8.67 5.29
N PRO A 301 -10.95 8.65 5.79
CA PRO A 301 -12.13 8.80 4.96
C PRO A 301 -12.12 10.09 4.13
N SER A 302 -12.70 10.05 2.94
CA SER A 302 -12.85 11.21 2.05
C SER A 302 -13.50 12.40 2.77
N ALA A 303 -12.95 13.60 2.53
CA ALA A 303 -13.38 14.88 3.13
C ALA A 303 -13.28 15.00 4.66
N SER A 304 -12.72 14.02 5.37
CA SER A 304 -12.45 14.16 6.80
C SER A 304 -11.39 15.22 7.09
N LYS A 305 -11.48 15.83 8.28
CA LYS A 305 -10.50 16.79 8.79
C LYS A 305 -9.96 16.28 10.12
N ILE A 306 -8.69 16.55 10.39
CA ILE A 306 -8.09 16.26 11.69
C ILE A 306 -8.10 17.54 12.53
N THR A 307 -8.71 17.47 13.71
CA THR A 307 -8.71 18.55 14.70
C THR A 307 -7.74 18.17 15.81
N TYR A 308 -6.84 19.07 16.17
CA TYR A 308 -5.82 18.84 17.20
C TYR A 308 -5.47 20.14 17.94
N PRO A 309 -5.05 20.08 19.21
CA PRO A 309 -4.53 21.25 19.92
C PRO A 309 -3.22 21.73 19.27
N ALA A 310 -3.17 23.00 18.83
CA ALA A 310 -2.00 23.57 18.16
C ALA A 310 -0.71 23.48 19.00
N MET A 311 -0.86 23.49 20.34
CA MET A 311 0.25 23.32 21.27
C MET A 311 1.00 22.00 21.10
N LEU A 312 0.37 20.95 20.54
CA LEU A 312 1.05 19.68 20.27
C LEU A 312 2.20 19.85 19.27
N LEU A 313 2.03 20.69 18.25
CA LEU A 313 3.08 20.98 17.25
C LEU A 313 3.98 22.12 17.69
N PHE A 314 3.40 23.18 18.27
CA PHE A 314 4.17 24.36 18.71
C PHE A 314 5.30 24.00 19.68
N THR A 315 5.11 22.96 20.50
CA THR A 315 6.10 22.50 21.49
C THR A 315 7.30 21.76 20.92
N GLY A 316 7.30 21.39 19.62
CA GLY A 316 8.46 20.80 18.94
C GLY A 316 8.22 19.46 18.23
N ARG A 317 7.02 18.87 18.35
CA ARG A 317 6.69 17.64 17.60
C ARG A 317 6.74 17.84 16.09
N THR A 318 7.10 16.78 15.38
CA THR A 318 6.97 16.71 13.91
C THR A 318 5.78 15.82 13.54
N TRP A 319 4.94 16.27 12.61
CA TRP A 319 3.83 15.47 12.09
C TRP A 319 3.88 15.41 10.57
N LYS A 320 3.83 14.20 10.01
CA LYS A 320 4.06 13.97 8.58
C LYS A 320 3.24 12.81 8.05
N GLY A 321 2.94 12.82 6.75
CA GLY A 321 2.38 11.66 6.04
C GLY A 321 3.47 10.79 5.38
N SER A 322 3.15 9.53 5.09
CA SER A 322 4.00 8.64 4.30
C SER A 322 3.18 7.89 3.25
N ILE A 323 3.32 8.25 1.98
CA ILE A 323 2.80 7.47 0.86
C ILE A 323 3.87 6.50 0.39
N PHE A 324 3.51 5.22 0.28
CA PHE A 324 4.41 4.15 -0.16
C PHE A 324 5.75 4.15 0.60
N GLY A 325 5.73 4.49 1.89
CA GLY A 325 6.91 4.48 2.75
C GLY A 325 8.01 5.47 2.34
N GLY A 326 7.69 6.48 1.52
CA GLY A 326 8.67 7.43 0.98
C GLY A 326 9.57 6.86 -0.12
N TRP A 327 9.32 5.65 -0.61
CA TRP A 327 10.11 5.03 -1.67
C TRP A 327 9.86 5.68 -3.04
N LYS A 328 10.94 6.00 -3.77
CA LYS A 328 10.86 6.22 -5.22
C LYS A 328 10.63 4.87 -5.88
N SER A 329 9.41 4.67 -6.40
CA SER A 329 8.86 3.34 -6.65
C SER A 329 9.68 2.51 -7.65
N LYS A 330 9.96 3.03 -8.85
CA LYS A 330 10.78 2.34 -9.86
C LYS A 330 12.20 2.06 -9.37
N ASP A 331 12.79 2.95 -8.58
CA ASP A 331 14.17 2.78 -8.12
C ASP A 331 14.28 1.78 -6.97
N SER A 332 13.25 1.70 -6.13
CA SER A 332 13.32 1.04 -4.82
C SER A 332 12.72 -0.35 -4.84
N VAL A 333 11.63 -0.57 -5.58
CA VAL A 333 10.94 -1.88 -5.61
C VAL A 333 11.86 -3.03 -6.07
N PRO A 334 12.68 -2.89 -7.13
CA PRO A 334 13.60 -3.96 -7.51
C PRO A 334 14.66 -4.26 -6.43
N LYS A 335 15.11 -3.23 -5.70
CA LYS A 335 16.05 -3.38 -4.59
C LYS A 335 15.41 -4.09 -3.40
N LEU A 336 14.16 -3.76 -3.07
CA LEU A 336 13.39 -4.46 -2.04
C LEU A 336 13.17 -5.93 -2.43
N VAL A 337 12.87 -6.22 -3.70
CA VAL A 337 12.80 -7.62 -4.18
C VAL A 337 14.15 -8.31 -4.02
N ALA A 338 15.25 -7.68 -4.40
CA ALA A 338 16.59 -8.25 -4.22
C ALA A 338 16.92 -8.49 -2.72
N ASP A 339 16.53 -7.57 -1.84
CA ASP A 339 16.69 -7.70 -0.40
C ASP A 339 15.86 -8.87 0.18
N TYR A 340 14.64 -9.06 -0.33
CA TYR A 340 13.81 -10.23 0.01
C TYR A 340 14.48 -11.54 -0.44
N MET A 341 14.95 -11.60 -1.69
CA MET A 341 15.65 -12.77 -2.23
C MET A 341 16.95 -13.05 -1.46
N GLY A 342 17.62 -12.00 -0.98
CA GLY A 342 18.77 -12.05 -0.08
C GLY A 342 18.43 -12.30 1.39
N LYS A 343 17.18 -12.63 1.73
CA LYS A 343 16.69 -12.96 3.07
C LYS A 343 16.86 -11.85 4.12
N LYS A 344 16.89 -10.57 3.71
CA LYS A 344 16.99 -9.44 4.65
C LYS A 344 15.72 -9.18 5.45
N PHE A 345 14.57 -9.66 4.97
CA PHE A 345 13.29 -9.61 5.68
C PHE A 345 12.38 -10.74 5.23
N ASN A 346 11.33 -11.03 6.02
CA ASN A 346 10.42 -12.15 5.77
C ASN A 346 9.00 -11.67 5.43
N LEU A 347 8.62 -11.77 4.15
CA LEU A 347 7.26 -11.47 3.69
C LEU A 347 6.24 -12.55 4.06
N ASP A 348 6.68 -13.81 4.24
CA ASP A 348 5.79 -14.94 4.53
C ASP A 348 5.01 -14.73 5.83
N ALA A 349 5.59 -14.01 6.80
CA ALA A 349 4.94 -13.71 8.06
C ALA A 349 3.72 -12.77 7.95
N LEU A 350 3.56 -12.10 6.80
CA LEU A 350 2.42 -11.23 6.51
C LEU A 350 1.31 -11.95 5.74
N ILE A 351 1.59 -13.12 5.17
CA ILE A 351 0.64 -13.90 4.39
C ILE A 351 0.00 -14.92 5.31
N THR A 352 -1.30 -14.80 5.52
CA THR A 352 -2.03 -15.71 6.41
C THR A 352 -3.02 -16.61 5.68
N HIS A 353 -3.51 -16.17 4.52
CA HIS A 353 -4.39 -16.93 3.66
C HIS A 353 -3.91 -16.84 2.21
N THR A 354 -4.14 -17.91 1.44
CA THR A 354 -3.97 -17.92 -0.01
C THR A 354 -5.22 -18.52 -0.62
N LEU A 355 -5.90 -17.76 -1.47
CA LEU A 355 -7.19 -18.13 -2.06
C LEU A 355 -7.09 -18.02 -3.59
N PRO A 356 -7.83 -18.87 -4.34
CA PRO A 356 -8.03 -18.64 -5.77
C PRO A 356 -8.80 -17.34 -5.99
N PHE A 357 -8.55 -16.66 -7.11
CA PHE A 357 -9.11 -15.34 -7.42
C PHE A 357 -10.65 -15.27 -7.34
N ASP A 358 -11.34 -16.36 -7.70
CA ASP A 358 -12.81 -16.45 -7.66
C ASP A 358 -13.39 -16.29 -6.25
N LYS A 359 -12.57 -16.50 -5.21
CA LYS A 359 -12.92 -16.32 -3.80
C LYS A 359 -12.59 -14.92 -3.27
N ILE A 360 -12.44 -13.91 -4.13
CA ILE A 360 -12.10 -12.54 -3.71
C ILE A 360 -13.05 -12.00 -2.63
N ASN A 361 -14.36 -12.21 -2.76
CA ASN A 361 -15.34 -11.74 -1.77
C ASN A 361 -15.10 -12.38 -0.39
N GLU A 362 -14.82 -13.70 -0.34
CA GLU A 362 -14.45 -14.40 0.90
C GLU A 362 -13.17 -13.80 1.51
N GLY A 363 -12.19 -13.44 0.67
CA GLY A 363 -10.96 -12.76 1.12
C GLY A 363 -11.21 -11.39 1.76
N PHE A 364 -12.14 -10.60 1.21
CA PHE A 364 -12.55 -9.33 1.81
C PHE A 364 -13.35 -9.53 3.11
N GLU A 365 -14.14 -10.59 3.22
CA GLU A 365 -14.82 -10.96 4.48
C GLU A 365 -13.82 -11.30 5.58
N LEU A 366 -12.81 -12.13 5.31
CA LEU A 366 -11.72 -12.43 6.25
C LEU A 366 -11.04 -11.15 6.76
N LEU A 367 -10.73 -10.21 5.84
CA LEU A 367 -10.15 -8.91 6.19
C LEU A 367 -11.07 -8.08 7.10
N ARG A 368 -12.39 -8.07 6.84
CA ARG A 368 -13.37 -7.29 7.63
C ARG A 368 -13.61 -7.88 9.01
N GLU A 369 -13.65 -9.20 9.12
CA GLU A 369 -13.77 -9.93 10.39
C GLU A 369 -12.49 -9.83 11.24
N GLY A 370 -11.40 -9.33 10.65
CA GLY A 370 -10.11 -9.24 11.34
C GLY A 370 -9.48 -10.61 11.58
N LYS A 371 -9.93 -11.64 10.86
CA LYS A 371 -9.36 -12.98 10.91
C LYS A 371 -7.99 -12.94 10.26
N ARG A 372 -7.02 -13.51 10.96
CA ARG A 372 -5.67 -13.66 10.47
C ARG A 372 -5.50 -15.01 9.88
#